data_AF-A0A0C3FPD6-F1
#
_entry.id   AF-A0A0C3FPD6-F1
#
_cell.length_a   1.000
_cell.length_b   1.000
_cell.length_c   1.000
_cell.angle_alpha   90.00
_cell.angle_beta   90.00
_cell.angle_gamma   90.00
#
_symmetry.space_group_name_H-M   'P 1'
#
loop_
_entity.id
_entity.type
_entity.pdbx_description
1 polymer ?
#
loop_
_entity_poly.entity_id
_entity_poly.type
_entity_poly.pdbx_seq_one_letter_code
_entity_poly.pdbx_strand_id
1 'polypeptide(L)'
;MPNSANSGSSLAQNSPNQSASSQSRQSQHQLRSNLPETKEQALTLTSGNVKKLTAMKLFLAKHGYIAHDWVCSLRDLALVLFQLAVSAKSTTAADRIKAVALILEAFKMDSHVNRAADAVLNKLGDPLEQITNAASKITRQQEGFRECSGVVHTPAEYIAEQADITANAINEACTTLSQQADKIGIINNKNAAPTNNNINPLTYAAITAMQFLPSHSSFLARGWEFQCQIILDAAPGMPSDQGLTDLSEVNLLAKANTAYELMKVGKNDAPEGLRFIGARKLARGSIVLDLNSMEATIWL
;
A
#
# COMPACT_ATOMS: atom_id res chain seq x y z
N MET A 1 -24.65 45.65 -29.02
CA MET A 1 -25.54 45.22 -30.12
C MET A 1 -25.89 43.75 -29.92
N PRO A 2 -27.10 43.44 -29.41
CA PRO A 2 -27.60 42.08 -29.30
C PRO A 2 -28.62 41.79 -30.41
N ASN A 3 -28.57 40.60 -31.02
CA ASN A 3 -29.59 40.14 -31.96
C ASN A 3 -30.28 38.88 -31.46
N SER A 4 -31.47 39.12 -30.94
CA SER A 4 -32.76 38.47 -31.19
C SER A 4 -32.85 36.95 -31.37
N ALA A 5 -33.68 36.41 -30.49
CA ALA A 5 -34.41 35.15 -30.55
C ALA A 5 -35.09 34.88 -31.90
N ASN A 6 -35.24 33.60 -32.24
CA ASN A 6 -36.35 33.15 -33.07
C ASN A 6 -36.94 31.85 -32.53
N SER A 7 -38.16 31.95 -32.02
CA SER A 7 -39.02 30.87 -31.58
C SER A 7 -39.88 30.44 -32.75
N GLY A 8 -39.84 29.17 -33.14
CA GLY A 8 -40.66 28.60 -34.21
C GLY A 8 -41.32 27.30 -33.76
N SER A 9 -42.53 27.44 -33.22
CA SER A 9 -43.50 26.37 -32.96
C SER A 9 -44.06 25.83 -34.28
N SER A 10 -44.18 24.51 -34.44
CA SER A 10 -45.19 23.93 -35.32
C SER A 10 -45.61 22.53 -34.86
N LEU A 11 -46.83 22.47 -34.32
CA LEU A 11 -47.66 21.28 -34.18
C LEU A 11 -48.20 20.89 -35.57
N ALA A 12 -48.16 19.61 -35.91
CA ALA A 12 -49.18 18.96 -36.74
C ALA A 12 -49.12 17.44 -36.60
N GLN A 13 -50.28 16.88 -36.32
CA GLN A 13 -50.61 15.46 -36.21
C GLN A 13 -50.58 14.77 -37.58
N ASN A 14 -50.26 13.47 -37.62
CA ASN A 14 -51.17 12.39 -38.06
C ASN A 14 -50.44 11.07 -38.31
N SER A 15 -50.88 10.02 -37.60
CA SER A 15 -50.66 8.59 -37.90
C SER A 15 -51.35 8.22 -39.24
N PRO A 16 -50.94 7.15 -39.96
CA PRO A 16 -51.36 5.79 -39.56
C PRO A 16 -50.35 4.66 -39.85
N ASN A 17 -50.36 3.68 -38.94
CA ASN A 17 -50.39 2.24 -39.19
C ASN A 17 -50.20 1.79 -40.66
N GLN A 18 -49.06 1.19 -41.00
CA GLN A 18 -49.01 0.10 -41.99
C GLN A 18 -47.98 -0.96 -41.59
N SER A 19 -48.55 -2.14 -41.36
CA SER A 19 -47.92 -3.44 -41.22
C SER A 19 -46.99 -3.73 -42.40
N ALA A 20 -45.70 -3.95 -42.12
CA ALA A 20 -44.78 -4.58 -43.06
C ALA A 20 -43.88 -5.58 -42.31
N SER A 21 -44.23 -6.85 -42.54
CA SER A 21 -43.30 -7.98 -42.74
C SER A 21 -42.30 -8.31 -41.63
N SER A 22 -42.83 -9.05 -40.67
CA SER A 22 -42.23 -10.13 -39.89
C SER A 22 -41.54 -11.21 -40.75
N GLN A 23 -40.46 -10.90 -41.46
CA GLN A 23 -39.74 -11.87 -42.32
C GLN A 23 -38.22 -11.93 -42.12
N SER A 24 -37.66 -11.23 -41.13
CA SER A 24 -36.20 -11.15 -40.91
C SER A 24 -35.66 -11.97 -39.73
N ARG A 25 -36.47 -12.82 -39.06
CA ARG A 25 -36.02 -13.56 -37.86
C ARG A 25 -35.53 -15.00 -38.10
N GLN A 26 -35.69 -15.57 -39.30
CA GLN A 26 -35.26 -16.96 -39.56
C GLN A 26 -33.80 -17.12 -40.01
N SER A 27 -33.11 -16.05 -40.40
CA SER A 27 -31.73 -16.17 -40.91
C SER A 27 -30.63 -16.16 -39.84
N GLN A 28 -30.95 -15.81 -38.58
CA GLN A 28 -29.94 -15.76 -37.51
C GLN A 28 -29.68 -17.12 -36.83
N HIS A 29 -30.56 -18.10 -36.98
CA HIS A 29 -30.37 -19.42 -36.35
C HIS A 29 -29.44 -20.36 -37.14
N GLN A 30 -29.13 -20.08 -38.41
CA GLN A 30 -28.25 -20.95 -39.22
C GLN A 30 -26.75 -20.70 -39.03
N LEU A 31 -26.35 -19.59 -38.39
CA LEU A 31 -24.92 -19.30 -38.16
C LEU A 31 -24.31 -20.09 -36.99
N ARG A 32 -25.11 -20.80 -36.19
CA ARG A 32 -24.62 -21.58 -35.04
C ARG A 32 -24.42 -23.07 -35.31
N SER A 33 -24.98 -23.64 -36.37
CA SER A 33 -25.00 -25.11 -36.55
C SER A 33 -23.73 -25.71 -37.16
N ASN A 34 -22.76 -24.89 -37.57
CA ASN A 34 -21.54 -25.35 -38.24
C ASN A 34 -20.27 -24.94 -37.48
N LEU A 35 -20.33 -24.88 -36.14
CA LEU A 35 -19.11 -24.69 -35.36
C LEU A 35 -18.38 -26.04 -35.28
N PRO A 36 -17.15 -26.18 -35.81
CA PRO A 36 -16.41 -27.42 -35.72
C PRO A 36 -16.14 -27.78 -34.26
N GLU A 37 -16.52 -28.99 -33.85
CA GLU A 37 -16.34 -29.47 -32.47
C GLU A 37 -14.91 -29.90 -32.19
N THR A 38 -14.16 -30.24 -33.25
CA THR A 38 -12.78 -30.70 -33.15
C THR A 38 -11.85 -29.85 -34.00
N LYS A 39 -10.58 -29.79 -33.58
CA LYS A 39 -9.51 -29.09 -34.29
C LYS A 39 -9.36 -29.61 -35.73
N GLU A 40 -9.51 -30.91 -35.91
CA GLU A 40 -9.40 -31.60 -37.19
C GLU A 40 -10.53 -31.16 -38.14
N GLN A 41 -11.77 -31.02 -37.63
CA GLN A 41 -12.89 -30.48 -38.41
C GLN A 41 -12.70 -29.00 -38.78
N ALA A 42 -12.12 -28.19 -37.90
CA ALA A 42 -11.80 -26.79 -38.22
C ALA A 42 -10.73 -26.69 -39.32
N LEU A 43 -9.75 -27.60 -39.30
CA LEU A 43 -8.69 -27.68 -40.30
C LEU A 43 -9.17 -28.21 -41.66
N THR A 44 -10.21 -29.04 -41.71
CA THR A 44 -10.80 -29.50 -42.99
C THR A 44 -11.70 -28.44 -43.63
N LEU A 45 -12.37 -27.63 -42.82
CA LEU A 45 -13.22 -26.52 -43.28
C LEU A 45 -12.43 -25.34 -43.84
N THR A 46 -11.17 -25.17 -43.41
CA THR A 46 -10.30 -24.11 -43.91
C THR A 46 -9.57 -24.59 -45.17
N SER A 47 -9.95 -24.05 -46.33
CA SER A 47 -9.38 -24.39 -47.65
C SER A 47 -7.98 -23.79 -47.88
N GLY A 48 -7.07 -23.98 -46.93
CA GLY A 48 -5.71 -23.44 -46.97
C GLY A 48 -4.63 -24.51 -47.16
N ASN A 49 -3.56 -24.16 -47.88
CA ASN A 49 -2.38 -25.02 -48.06
C ASN A 49 -1.50 -25.15 -46.79
N VAL A 50 -1.83 -24.44 -45.71
CA VAL A 50 -1.00 -24.37 -44.50
C VAL A 50 -1.54 -25.30 -43.42
N LYS A 51 -1.25 -26.60 -43.54
CA LYS A 51 -1.70 -27.63 -42.57
C LYS A 51 -0.71 -27.91 -41.44
N LYS A 52 0.56 -27.51 -41.59
CA LYS A 52 1.63 -27.78 -40.62
C LYS A 52 2.11 -26.48 -39.96
N LEU A 53 2.38 -26.53 -38.66
CA LEU A 53 2.88 -25.40 -37.88
C LEU A 53 4.16 -24.79 -38.49
N THR A 54 5.07 -25.62 -38.98
CA THR A 54 6.32 -25.19 -39.64
C THR A 54 6.04 -24.42 -40.93
N ALA A 55 5.06 -24.87 -41.72
CA ALA A 55 4.65 -24.19 -42.94
C ALA A 55 3.97 -22.84 -42.63
N MET A 56 3.21 -22.77 -41.53
CA MET A 56 2.60 -21.53 -41.05
C MET A 56 3.65 -20.51 -40.63
N LYS A 57 4.65 -20.93 -39.85
CA LYS A 57 5.77 -20.07 -39.46
C LYS A 57 6.52 -19.54 -40.69
N LEU A 58 6.86 -20.41 -41.63
CA LEU A 58 7.56 -20.01 -42.85
C LEU A 58 6.72 -19.06 -43.72
N PHE A 59 5.41 -19.28 -43.80
CA PHE A 59 4.49 -18.39 -44.50
C PHE A 59 4.44 -17.00 -43.85
N LEU A 60 4.27 -16.93 -42.52
CA LEU A 60 4.22 -15.68 -41.78
C LEU A 60 5.56 -14.91 -41.85
N ALA A 61 6.68 -15.62 -41.74
CA ALA A 61 8.01 -15.04 -41.87
C ALA A 61 8.26 -14.48 -43.28
N LYS A 62 7.85 -15.22 -44.32
CA LYS A 62 7.95 -14.78 -45.72
C LYS A 62 7.19 -13.49 -46.00
N HIS A 63 6.07 -13.26 -45.31
CA HIS A 63 5.25 -12.05 -45.47
C HIS A 63 5.63 -10.94 -44.48
N GLY A 64 6.70 -11.12 -43.69
CA GLY A 64 7.18 -10.11 -42.76
C GLY A 64 6.35 -9.92 -41.49
N TYR A 65 5.42 -10.84 -41.19
CA TYR A 65 4.62 -10.77 -39.96
C TYR A 65 5.41 -11.20 -38.72
N ILE A 66 6.44 -12.05 -38.88
CA ILE A 66 7.28 -12.57 -37.79
C ILE A 66 8.75 -12.67 -38.21
N ALA A 67 9.66 -12.69 -37.22
CA ALA A 67 11.09 -12.96 -37.43
C ALA A 67 11.37 -14.45 -37.74
N HIS A 68 12.53 -14.76 -38.34
CA HIS A 68 12.89 -16.12 -38.78
C HIS A 68 13.10 -17.11 -37.61
N ASP A 69 13.48 -16.61 -36.44
CA ASP A 69 13.76 -17.33 -35.21
C ASP A 69 12.63 -17.20 -34.17
N TRP A 70 11.43 -16.83 -34.62
CA TRP A 70 10.32 -16.53 -33.73
C TRP A 70 9.86 -17.73 -32.86
N VAL A 71 9.94 -17.51 -31.53
CA VAL A 71 9.36 -18.37 -30.50
C VAL A 71 7.89 -17.95 -30.32
N CYS A 72 6.97 -18.88 -30.57
CA CYS A 72 5.54 -18.57 -30.64
C CYS A 72 5.01 -18.23 -29.24
N SER A 73 4.94 -16.94 -28.89
CA SER A 73 4.27 -16.46 -27.68
C SER A 73 2.83 -16.02 -28.00
N LEU A 74 1.92 -16.14 -27.03
CA LEU A 74 0.51 -15.74 -27.20
C LEU A 74 0.37 -14.24 -27.55
N ARG A 75 1.28 -13.41 -27.02
CA ARG A 75 1.33 -11.96 -27.30
C ARG A 75 1.69 -11.71 -28.75
N ASP A 76 2.70 -12.41 -29.25
CA ASP A 76 3.15 -12.23 -30.61
C ASP A 76 2.10 -12.74 -31.60
N LEU A 77 1.36 -13.79 -31.25
CA LEU A 77 0.21 -14.23 -32.03
C LEU A 77 -0.90 -13.17 -32.09
N ALA A 78 -1.20 -12.50 -30.97
CA ALA A 78 -2.15 -11.39 -30.95
C ALA A 78 -1.67 -10.22 -31.84
N LEU A 79 -0.37 -9.90 -31.80
CA LEU A 79 0.23 -8.87 -32.67
C LEU A 79 0.12 -9.24 -34.16
N VAL A 80 0.40 -10.48 -34.53
CA VAL A 80 0.22 -10.98 -35.90
C VAL A 80 -1.24 -10.87 -36.33
N LEU A 81 -2.19 -11.19 -35.46
CA LEU A 81 -3.61 -11.02 -35.75
C LEU A 81 -3.99 -9.55 -35.94
N PHE A 82 -3.48 -8.63 -35.13
CA PHE A 82 -3.69 -7.19 -35.35
C PHE A 82 -3.14 -6.73 -36.71
N GLN A 83 -1.95 -7.18 -37.09
CA GLN A 83 -1.38 -6.88 -38.41
C GLN A 83 -2.22 -7.47 -39.55
N LEU A 84 -2.71 -8.70 -39.39
CA LEU A 84 -3.62 -9.33 -40.35
C LEU A 84 -4.95 -8.57 -40.46
N ALA A 85 -5.48 -8.06 -39.35
CA ALA A 85 -6.70 -7.25 -39.36
C ALA A 85 -6.51 -5.94 -40.15
N VAL A 86 -5.33 -5.31 -40.07
CA VAL A 86 -5.00 -4.12 -40.87
C VAL A 86 -4.95 -4.45 -42.37
N SER A 87 -4.47 -5.64 -42.73
CA SER A 87 -4.39 -6.10 -44.12
C SER A 87 -5.71 -6.63 -44.70
N ALA A 88 -6.74 -6.82 -43.86
CA ALA A 88 -8.00 -7.42 -44.27
C ALA A 88 -8.81 -6.45 -45.14
N LYS A 89 -9.19 -6.90 -46.35
CA LYS A 89 -10.01 -6.10 -47.29
C LYS A 89 -11.43 -5.83 -46.80
N SER A 90 -11.93 -6.64 -45.87
CA SER A 90 -13.28 -6.53 -45.31
C SER A 90 -13.21 -6.03 -43.87
N THR A 91 -13.97 -4.98 -43.57
CA THR A 91 -14.10 -4.42 -42.22
C THR A 91 -14.62 -5.45 -41.22
N THR A 92 -15.62 -6.25 -41.63
CA THR A 92 -16.15 -7.33 -40.79
C THR A 92 -15.12 -8.41 -40.49
N ALA A 93 -14.25 -8.74 -41.45
CA ALA A 93 -13.15 -9.67 -41.21
C ALA A 93 -12.10 -9.06 -40.27
N ALA A 94 -11.74 -7.80 -40.49
CA ALA A 94 -10.81 -7.08 -39.61
C ALA A 94 -11.31 -7.04 -38.16
N ASP A 95 -12.59 -6.74 -37.94
CA ASP A 95 -13.18 -6.65 -36.59
C ASP A 95 -13.22 -8.01 -35.89
N ARG A 96 -13.54 -9.09 -36.62
CA ARG A 96 -13.48 -10.46 -36.08
C ARG A 96 -12.05 -10.86 -35.69
N ILE A 97 -11.06 -10.52 -36.53
CA ILE A 97 -9.65 -10.80 -36.24
C ILE A 97 -9.19 -10.01 -35.01
N LYS A 98 -9.55 -8.72 -34.90
CA LYS A 98 -9.27 -7.89 -33.72
C LYS A 98 -9.89 -8.46 -32.45
N ALA A 99 -11.14 -8.92 -32.51
CA ALA A 99 -11.81 -9.52 -31.36
C ALA A 99 -11.05 -10.75 -30.83
N VAL A 100 -10.58 -11.62 -31.73
CA VAL A 100 -9.78 -12.79 -31.35
C VAL A 100 -8.42 -12.38 -30.77
N ALA A 101 -7.77 -11.36 -31.36
CA ALA A 101 -6.49 -10.84 -30.84
C ALA A 101 -6.64 -10.30 -29.41
N LEU A 102 -7.70 -9.53 -29.15
CA LEU A 102 -8.01 -8.99 -27.81
C LEU A 102 -8.29 -10.09 -26.78
N ILE A 103 -9.01 -11.14 -27.17
CA ILE A 103 -9.27 -12.30 -26.29
C ILE A 103 -7.94 -13.00 -25.93
N LEU A 104 -7.07 -13.22 -26.91
CA LEU A 104 -5.76 -13.85 -26.66
C LEU A 104 -4.88 -12.99 -25.73
N GLU A 105 -4.91 -11.67 -25.89
CA GLU A 105 -4.20 -10.75 -25.00
C GLU A 105 -4.73 -10.82 -23.56
N ALA A 106 -6.06 -10.86 -23.39
CA ALA A 106 -6.71 -11.01 -22.08
C ALA A 106 -6.36 -12.35 -21.42
N PHE A 107 -6.40 -13.47 -22.15
CA PHE A 107 -5.99 -14.78 -21.64
C PHE A 107 -4.54 -14.81 -21.13
N LYS A 108 -3.64 -14.07 -21.80
CA LYS A 108 -2.27 -13.94 -21.33
C LYS A 108 -2.20 -13.17 -20.00
N MET A 109 -2.95 -12.07 -19.87
CA MET A 109 -3.02 -11.32 -18.62
C MET A 109 -3.53 -12.21 -17.47
N ASP A 110 -4.62 -12.95 -17.69
CA ASP A 110 -5.17 -13.85 -16.66
C ASP A 110 -4.19 -14.94 -16.25
N SER A 111 -3.44 -15.52 -17.21
CA SER A 111 -2.42 -16.52 -16.90
C SER A 111 -1.27 -15.96 -16.04
N HIS A 112 -0.88 -14.70 -16.27
CA HIS A 112 0.16 -14.04 -15.48
C HIS A 112 -0.36 -13.63 -14.11
N VAL A 113 -1.61 -13.16 -14.02
CA VAL A 113 -2.27 -12.82 -12.76
C VAL A 113 -2.42 -14.06 -11.88
N ASN A 114 -2.87 -15.20 -12.44
CA ASN A 114 -2.95 -16.45 -11.69
C ASN A 114 -1.57 -16.93 -11.22
N ARG A 115 -0.56 -16.88 -12.10
CA ARG A 115 0.81 -17.26 -11.72
C ARG A 115 1.42 -16.32 -10.66
N ALA A 116 1.10 -15.03 -10.72
CA ALA A 116 1.52 -14.07 -9.71
C ALA A 116 0.79 -14.31 -8.38
N ALA A 117 -0.52 -14.58 -8.41
CA ALA A 117 -1.30 -14.94 -7.24
C ALA A 117 -0.75 -16.23 -6.59
N ASP A 118 -0.46 -17.26 -7.38
CA ASP A 118 0.15 -18.50 -6.90
C ASP A 118 1.54 -18.26 -6.31
N ALA A 119 2.37 -17.42 -6.95
CA ALA A 119 3.68 -17.07 -6.43
C ALA A 119 3.60 -16.31 -5.10
N VAL A 120 2.64 -15.38 -4.98
CA VAL A 120 2.37 -14.63 -3.74
C VAL A 120 1.85 -15.56 -2.65
N LEU A 121 0.89 -16.44 -2.95
CA LEU A 121 0.36 -17.42 -1.99
C LEU A 121 1.47 -18.38 -1.52
N ASN A 122 2.30 -18.88 -2.42
CA ASN A 122 3.43 -19.75 -2.07
C ASN A 122 4.49 -19.02 -1.23
N LYS A 123 4.71 -17.72 -1.44
CA LYS A 123 5.64 -16.92 -0.63
C LYS A 123 5.07 -16.48 0.72
N LEU A 124 3.75 -16.34 0.83
CA LEU A 124 3.05 -15.99 2.06
C LEU A 124 2.71 -17.19 2.93
N GLY A 125 2.76 -18.42 2.38
CA GLY A 125 2.51 -19.66 3.12
C GLY A 125 3.38 -19.78 4.38
N ASP A 126 4.72 -19.74 4.23
CA ASP A 126 5.63 -19.91 5.38
C ASP A 126 5.47 -18.78 6.42
N PRO A 127 5.40 -17.48 6.04
CA PRO A 127 5.13 -16.41 7.00
C PRO A 127 3.79 -16.56 7.72
N LEU A 128 2.71 -16.96 7.03
CA LEU A 128 1.41 -17.19 7.65
C LEU A 128 1.47 -18.35 8.65
N GLU A 129 2.14 -19.44 8.30
CA GLU A 129 2.35 -20.57 9.20
C GLU A 129 3.17 -20.16 10.44
N GLN A 130 4.21 -19.33 10.26
CA GLN A 130 4.97 -18.76 11.38
C GLN A 130 4.11 -17.88 12.29
N ILE A 131 3.23 -17.06 11.72
CA ILE A 131 2.28 -16.23 12.50
C ILE A 131 1.31 -17.13 13.27
N THR A 132 0.74 -18.15 12.65
CA THR A 132 -0.15 -19.11 13.31
C THR A 132 0.56 -19.87 14.44
N ASN A 133 1.81 -20.27 14.21
CA ASN A 133 2.65 -20.91 15.22
C ASN A 133 3.02 -19.96 16.37
N ALA A 134 3.28 -18.68 16.09
CA ALA A 134 3.52 -17.67 17.11
C ALA A 134 2.26 -17.37 17.93
N ALA A 135 1.11 -17.24 17.27
CA ALA A 135 -0.17 -17.02 17.92
C ALA A 135 -0.52 -18.18 18.87
N SER A 136 -0.34 -19.43 18.44
CA SER A 136 -0.57 -20.59 19.31
C SER A 136 0.39 -20.66 20.51
N LYS A 137 1.66 -20.24 20.34
CA LYS A 137 2.60 -20.10 21.46
C LYS A 137 2.15 -19.03 22.46
N ILE A 138 1.67 -17.88 21.97
CA ILE A 138 1.13 -16.81 22.82
C ILE A 138 -0.10 -17.32 23.60
N THR A 139 -1.02 -18.03 22.95
CA THR A 139 -2.18 -18.61 23.64
C THR A 139 -1.76 -19.62 24.72
N ARG A 140 -0.77 -20.48 24.45
CA ARG A 140 -0.22 -21.40 25.47
C ARG A 140 0.46 -20.67 26.62
N GLN A 141 1.20 -19.60 26.33
CA GLN A 141 1.80 -18.77 27.38
C GLN A 141 0.73 -18.07 28.22
N GLN A 142 -0.34 -17.57 27.59
CA GLN A 142 -1.47 -16.96 28.28
C GLN A 142 -2.18 -17.96 29.21
N GLU A 143 -2.37 -19.21 28.78
CA GLU A 143 -2.95 -20.25 29.65
C GLU A 143 -2.00 -20.59 30.80
N GLY A 144 -0.69 -20.67 30.55
CA GLY A 144 0.31 -20.84 31.62
C GLY A 144 0.31 -19.68 32.62
N PHE A 145 0.15 -18.44 32.16
CA PHE A 145 -0.02 -17.28 33.04
C PHE A 145 -1.32 -17.35 33.84
N ARG A 146 -2.41 -17.84 33.25
CA ARG A 146 -3.68 -18.03 33.94
C ARG A 146 -3.56 -19.07 35.06
N GLU A 147 -2.87 -20.16 34.79
CA GLU A 147 -2.59 -21.23 35.76
C GLU A 147 -1.65 -20.76 36.88
N CYS A 148 -0.62 -19.97 36.57
CA CYS A 148 0.22 -19.32 37.57
C CYS A 148 -0.51 -18.20 38.35
N SER A 149 -1.51 -17.53 37.77
CA SER A 149 -2.29 -16.47 38.44
C SER A 149 -3.17 -17.00 39.58
N GLY A 150 -3.47 -18.31 39.61
CA GLY A 150 -4.12 -18.95 40.75
C GLY A 150 -3.32 -18.86 42.06
N VAL A 151 -2.00 -18.64 41.98
CA VAL A 151 -1.10 -18.45 43.14
C VAL A 151 -0.79 -16.96 43.40
N VAL A 152 -1.09 -16.07 42.45
CA VAL A 152 -0.81 -14.61 42.52
C VAL A 152 -2.09 -13.77 42.73
N HIS A 153 -3.25 -14.40 42.86
CA HIS A 153 -4.49 -13.67 43.17
C HIS A 153 -4.48 -13.04 44.56
N THR A 154 -3.74 -13.59 45.54
CA THR A 154 -3.69 -13.06 46.91
C THR A 154 -2.89 -11.75 47.03
N PRO A 155 -1.72 -11.58 46.39
CA PRO A 155 -1.01 -10.30 46.40
C PRO A 155 -1.66 -9.21 45.55
N ALA A 156 -2.31 -9.56 44.43
CA ALA A 156 -2.97 -8.57 43.57
C ALA A 156 -4.23 -7.96 44.21
N GLU A 157 -5.01 -8.77 44.93
CA GLU A 157 -6.13 -8.28 45.75
C GLU A 157 -5.63 -7.40 46.91
N TYR A 158 -4.53 -7.79 47.57
CA TYR A 158 -3.91 -6.97 48.62
C TYR A 158 -3.37 -5.64 48.07
N ILE A 159 -2.78 -5.62 46.87
CA ILE A 159 -2.30 -4.39 46.22
C ILE A 159 -3.48 -3.51 45.78
N ALA A 160 -4.57 -4.09 45.27
CA ALA A 160 -5.77 -3.34 44.90
C ALA A 160 -6.45 -2.72 46.13
N GLU A 161 -6.57 -3.48 47.23
CA GLU A 161 -7.09 -2.98 48.51
C GLU A 161 -6.22 -1.85 49.08
N GLN A 162 -4.89 -2.00 49.00
CA GLN A 162 -3.99 -0.97 49.51
C GLN A 162 -3.92 0.28 48.63
N ALA A 163 -4.12 0.14 47.31
CA ALA A 163 -4.25 1.26 46.40
C ALA A 163 -5.52 2.08 46.70
N ASP A 164 -6.63 1.41 47.02
CA ASP A 164 -7.90 2.07 47.35
C ASP A 164 -7.84 2.80 48.71
N ILE A 165 -7.21 2.19 49.72
CA ILE A 165 -6.92 2.83 51.01
C ILE A 165 -6.04 4.08 50.82
N THR A 166 -5.02 3.99 49.97
CA THR A 166 -4.11 5.11 49.69
C THR A 166 -4.82 6.23 48.93
N ALA A 167 -5.67 5.91 47.95
CA ALA A 167 -6.46 6.88 47.20
C ALA A 167 -7.43 7.65 48.11
N ASN A 168 -8.08 6.96 49.04
CA ASN A 168 -8.98 7.58 50.01
C ASN A 168 -8.23 8.51 50.98
N ALA A 169 -7.07 8.10 51.49
CA ALA A 169 -6.25 8.94 52.36
C ALA A 169 -5.73 10.21 51.65
N ILE A 170 -5.36 10.11 50.37
CA ILE A 170 -4.95 11.26 49.56
C ILE A 170 -6.14 12.21 49.36
N ASN A 171 -7.33 11.69 49.07
CA ASN A 171 -8.51 12.51 48.87
C ASN A 171 -8.93 13.23 50.16
N GLU A 172 -8.81 12.58 51.31
CA GLU A 172 -9.04 13.19 52.63
C GLU A 172 -8.00 14.28 52.95
N ALA A 173 -6.73 14.06 52.62
CA ALA A 173 -5.68 15.07 52.75
C ALA A 173 -5.95 16.30 51.85
N CYS A 174 -6.37 16.07 50.59
CA CYS A 174 -6.73 17.13 49.65
C CYS A 174 -7.96 17.92 50.10
N THR A 175 -8.99 17.27 50.65
CA THR A 175 -10.17 17.98 51.18
C THR A 175 -9.81 18.80 52.42
N THR A 176 -8.95 18.28 53.29
CA THR A 176 -8.44 19.00 54.46
C THR A 176 -7.62 20.23 54.05
N LEU A 177 -6.76 20.10 53.04
CA LEU A 177 -5.99 21.22 52.47
C LEU A 177 -6.90 22.29 51.85
N SER A 178 -7.91 21.89 51.08
CA SER A 178 -8.90 22.83 50.51
C SER A 178 -9.66 23.57 51.61
N GLN A 179 -10.08 22.87 52.67
CA GLN A 179 -10.75 23.52 53.80
C GLN A 179 -9.82 24.48 54.57
N GLN A 180 -8.53 24.17 54.68
CA GLN A 180 -7.56 25.09 55.27
C GLN A 180 -7.30 26.30 54.36
N ALA A 181 -7.23 26.11 53.05
CA ALA A 181 -7.10 27.19 52.07
C ALA A 181 -8.30 28.14 52.11
N ASP A 182 -9.53 27.61 52.22
CA ASP A 182 -10.74 28.41 52.37
C ASP A 182 -10.76 29.20 53.69
N LYS A 183 -10.27 28.59 54.79
CA LYS A 183 -10.12 29.29 56.08
C LYS A 183 -9.08 30.42 56.01
N ILE A 184 -8.01 30.25 55.24
CA ILE A 184 -6.99 31.29 55.02
C ILE A 184 -7.55 32.41 54.10
N GLY A 185 -8.37 32.07 53.10
CA GLY A 185 -9.03 33.02 52.22
C GLY A 185 -10.05 33.94 52.92
N ILE A 186 -10.66 33.49 54.01
CA ILE A 186 -11.63 34.28 54.78
C ILE A 186 -10.95 35.32 55.71
N ILE A 187 -9.68 35.11 56.10
CA ILE A 187 -8.98 36.01 57.03
C ILE A 187 -8.44 37.27 56.32
N ASN A 188 -8.28 37.26 55.00
CA ASN A 188 -7.63 38.34 54.27
C ASN A 188 -8.56 39.42 53.67
N ASN A 189 -9.83 39.48 54.09
CA ASN A 189 -10.80 40.41 53.50
C ASN A 189 -11.36 41.44 54.48
N LYS A 190 -10.48 42.12 55.23
CA LYS A 190 -10.72 43.47 55.75
C LYS A 190 -9.45 44.29 55.63
N ASN A 191 -9.44 45.20 54.64
CA ASN A 191 -8.49 46.29 54.41
C ASN A 191 -7.30 45.99 53.48
N ALA A 192 -7.57 45.86 52.18
CA ALA A 192 -6.58 46.23 51.16
C ALA A 192 -7.27 46.75 49.90
N ALA A 193 -6.73 47.86 49.37
CA ALA A 193 -7.19 48.62 48.22
C ALA A 193 -7.25 47.79 46.91
N PRO A 194 -7.98 48.25 45.87
CA PRO A 194 -8.18 47.48 44.66
C PRO A 194 -6.91 47.48 43.80
N THR A 195 -6.08 46.44 43.92
CA THR A 195 -5.10 46.10 42.88
C THR A 195 -5.76 45.24 41.82
N ASN A 196 -5.63 45.74 40.60
CA ASN A 196 -6.14 45.28 39.33
C ASN A 196 -5.67 43.85 39.01
N ASN A 197 -6.41 42.84 39.46
CA ASN A 197 -6.15 41.44 39.10
C ASN A 197 -6.75 41.16 37.73
N ASN A 198 -5.88 41.33 36.72
CA ASN A 198 -6.07 40.86 35.37
C ASN A 198 -6.25 39.33 35.39
N ILE A 199 -7.51 38.91 35.41
CA ILE A 199 -7.90 37.51 35.15
C ILE A 199 -7.60 37.29 33.67
N ASN A 200 -6.38 36.85 33.36
CA ASN A 200 -6.00 36.45 32.03
C ASN A 200 -6.94 35.29 31.61
N PRO A 201 -7.83 35.47 30.63
CA PRO A 201 -8.60 34.36 30.09
C PRO A 201 -7.62 33.37 29.47
N LEU A 202 -7.81 32.07 29.71
CA LEU A 202 -7.04 31.00 29.05
C LEU A 202 -7.15 31.18 27.53
N THR A 203 -6.16 31.88 26.97
CA THR A 203 -6.04 32.13 25.54
C THR A 203 -5.21 30.98 24.98
N TYR A 204 -5.45 30.56 23.74
CA TYR A 204 -4.69 29.46 23.09
C TYR A 204 -3.16 29.62 23.23
N ALA A 205 -2.66 30.87 23.24
CA ALA A 205 -1.25 31.19 23.45
C ALA A 205 -0.73 30.90 24.89
N ALA A 206 -1.59 31.01 25.91
CA ALA A 206 -1.22 30.68 27.30
C ALA A 206 -1.09 29.18 27.51
N ILE A 207 -1.87 28.38 26.77
CA ILE A 207 -1.80 26.90 26.80
C ILE A 207 -0.52 26.42 26.11
N THR A 208 -0.07 27.07 25.04
CA THR A 208 1.22 26.75 24.39
C THR A 208 2.44 27.17 25.21
N ALA A 209 2.28 28.11 26.14
CA ALA A 209 3.35 28.54 27.05
C ALA A 209 3.45 27.67 28.32
N MET A 210 2.48 26.78 28.57
CA MET A 210 2.61 25.79 29.63
C MET A 210 3.73 24.81 29.24
N GLN A 211 4.79 24.79 30.04
CA GLN A 211 5.87 23.82 29.91
C GLN A 211 5.27 22.41 29.88
N PHE A 212 5.42 21.74 28.74
CA PHE A 212 5.01 20.35 28.60
C PHE A 212 5.65 19.54 29.72
N LEU A 213 4.86 18.64 30.34
CA LEU A 213 5.41 17.68 31.29
C LEU A 213 6.61 16.96 30.63
N PRO A 214 7.72 16.72 31.36
CA PRO A 214 8.91 16.07 30.80
C PRO A 214 8.63 14.74 30.08
N SER A 215 7.55 14.05 30.44
CA SER A 215 7.06 12.85 29.74
C SER A 215 6.62 13.14 28.30
N HIS A 216 5.90 14.24 28.06
CA HIS A 216 5.43 14.63 26.72
C HIS A 216 6.56 15.09 25.82
N SER A 217 7.53 15.85 26.35
CA SER A 217 8.72 16.23 25.57
C SER A 217 9.54 15.01 25.17
N SER A 218 9.65 14.00 26.05
CA SER A 218 10.35 12.75 25.72
C SER A 218 9.64 11.95 24.61
N PHE A 219 8.31 11.96 24.59
CA PHE A 219 7.53 11.28 23.56
C PHE A 219 7.68 11.95 22.20
N LEU A 220 7.57 13.28 22.16
CA LEU A 220 7.78 14.06 20.93
C LEU A 220 9.22 13.92 20.42
N ALA A 221 10.21 13.94 21.31
CA ALA A 221 11.61 13.72 20.95
C ALA A 221 11.82 12.33 20.33
N ARG A 222 11.25 11.25 20.91
CA ARG A 222 11.31 9.91 20.31
C ARG A 222 10.62 9.85 18.95
N GLY A 223 9.46 10.49 18.81
CA GLY A 223 8.75 10.55 17.55
C GLY A 223 9.60 11.20 16.44
N TRP A 224 10.31 12.28 16.79
CA TRP A 224 11.25 12.94 15.90
C TRP A 224 12.48 12.07 15.57
N GLU A 225 13.06 11.39 16.57
CA GLU A 225 14.18 10.45 16.37
C GLU A 225 13.81 9.35 15.38
N PHE A 226 12.63 8.75 15.49
CA PHE A 226 12.18 7.71 14.55
C PHE A 226 12.03 8.21 13.11
N GLN A 227 11.66 9.48 12.90
CA GLN A 227 11.56 10.07 11.56
C GLN A 227 12.93 10.40 10.95
N CYS A 228 13.97 10.50 11.78
CA CYS A 228 15.34 10.75 11.36
C CYS A 228 16.17 9.46 11.36
N GLN A 229 15.55 8.28 11.28
CA GLN A 229 16.22 6.98 11.34
C GLN A 229 16.00 6.16 10.07
N ILE A 230 17.05 5.47 9.64
CA ILE A 230 17.01 4.47 8.57
C ILE A 230 17.47 3.12 9.13
N ILE A 231 16.71 2.07 8.81
CA ILE A 231 17.04 0.70 9.18
C ILE A 231 17.66 0.00 7.97
N LEU A 232 18.88 -0.49 8.15
CA LEU A 232 19.60 -1.29 7.17
C LEU A 232 19.51 -2.76 7.59
N ASP A 233 18.84 -3.54 6.76
CA ASP A 233 18.78 -5.00 6.88
C ASP A 233 19.76 -5.66 5.89
N ALA A 234 20.38 -6.74 6.33
CA ALA A 234 21.24 -7.54 5.46
C ALA A 234 20.39 -8.13 4.33
N ALA A 235 20.85 -7.98 3.09
CA ALA A 235 20.15 -8.55 1.95
C ALA A 235 20.08 -10.09 2.06
N PRO A 236 18.96 -10.73 1.68
CA PRO A 236 18.83 -12.18 1.73
C PRO A 236 19.94 -12.86 0.91
N GLY A 237 20.70 -13.75 1.54
CA GLY A 237 21.79 -14.48 0.89
C GLY A 237 23.16 -13.81 0.96
N MET A 238 23.30 -12.65 1.63
CA MET A 238 24.62 -12.13 2.00
C MET A 238 25.29 -13.09 2.99
N PRO A 239 26.53 -13.52 2.75
CA PRO A 239 27.25 -14.37 3.69
C PRO A 239 27.46 -13.60 4.99
N SER A 240 27.30 -14.28 6.13
CA SER A 240 27.43 -13.69 7.48
C SER A 240 28.79 -12.99 7.68
N ASP A 241 29.78 -13.43 6.91
CA ASP A 241 31.17 -13.00 6.91
C ASP A 241 31.37 -11.65 6.18
N GLN A 242 30.39 -11.22 5.36
CA GLN A 242 30.42 -9.92 4.67
C GLN A 242 29.64 -8.85 5.45
N GLY A 243 30.26 -8.40 6.54
CA GLY A 243 30.77 -7.02 6.50
C GLY A 243 29.95 -5.92 7.18
N LEU A 244 28.83 -6.21 7.84
CA LEU A 244 28.10 -5.20 8.65
C LEU A 244 28.14 -5.50 10.16
N THR A 245 28.18 -6.77 10.54
CA THR A 245 28.19 -7.22 11.94
C THR A 245 29.51 -6.95 12.65
N ASP A 246 30.63 -6.93 11.92
CA ASP A 246 31.98 -6.81 12.51
C ASP A 246 32.46 -5.36 12.63
N LEU A 247 31.78 -4.42 11.96
CA LEU A 247 32.17 -3.01 11.96
C LEU A 247 31.73 -2.32 13.26
N SER A 248 32.62 -1.60 13.94
CA SER A 248 32.20 -0.75 15.07
C SER A 248 31.19 0.31 14.62
N GLU A 249 30.38 0.83 15.54
CA GLU A 249 29.39 1.89 15.25
C GLU A 249 30.06 3.13 14.62
N VAL A 250 31.27 3.47 15.08
CA VAL A 250 32.08 4.56 14.51
C VAL A 250 32.47 4.27 13.06
N ASN A 251 32.87 3.03 12.74
CA ASN A 251 33.23 2.63 11.38
C ASN A 251 32.00 2.57 10.45
N LEU A 252 30.85 2.16 10.98
CA LEU A 252 29.58 2.21 10.26
C LEU A 252 29.20 3.65 9.90
N LEU A 253 29.31 4.56 10.87
CA LEU A 253 29.03 5.98 10.67
C LEU A 253 29.98 6.59 9.62
N ALA A 254 31.28 6.28 9.70
CA ALA A 254 32.27 6.77 8.73
C ALA A 254 32.00 6.24 7.32
N LYS A 255 31.64 4.95 7.17
CA LYS A 255 31.26 4.35 5.89
C LYS A 255 29.97 4.94 5.33
N ALA A 256 28.97 5.18 6.17
CA ALA A 256 27.70 5.78 5.76
C ALA A 256 27.92 7.21 5.22
N ASN A 257 28.68 8.04 5.94
CA ASN A 257 29.04 9.38 5.47
C ASN A 257 29.88 9.34 4.19
N THR A 258 30.83 8.40 4.08
CA THR A 258 31.62 8.24 2.85
C THR A 258 30.75 7.81 1.66
N ALA A 259 29.82 6.87 1.88
CA ALA A 259 28.88 6.43 0.86
C ALA A 259 27.98 7.56 0.38
N TYR A 260 27.50 8.40 1.31
CA TYR A 260 26.74 9.61 0.96
C TYR A 260 27.56 10.59 0.11
N GLU A 261 28.80 10.89 0.49
CA GLU A 261 29.67 11.77 -0.31
C GLU A 261 29.90 11.20 -1.73
N LEU A 262 30.02 9.88 -1.87
CA LEU A 262 30.12 9.24 -3.19
C LEU A 262 28.81 9.33 -3.99
N MET A 263 27.65 9.17 -3.34
CA MET A 263 26.34 9.31 -3.98
C MET A 263 26.06 10.74 -4.45
N LYS A 264 26.59 11.73 -3.73
CA LYS A 264 26.46 13.15 -4.05
C LYS A 264 27.13 13.52 -5.39
N VAL A 265 28.18 12.81 -5.80
CA VAL A 265 28.98 13.12 -7.00
C VAL A 265 28.22 12.96 -8.34
N GLY A 266 26.97 12.49 -8.33
CA GLY A 266 26.17 12.33 -9.56
C GLY A 266 24.73 12.84 -9.51
N LYS A 267 24.27 13.42 -8.39
CA LYS A 267 22.88 13.85 -8.20
C LYS A 267 22.83 15.28 -7.66
N ASN A 268 22.24 16.19 -8.45
CA ASN A 268 22.08 17.60 -8.06
C ASN A 268 21.02 17.83 -6.97
N ASP A 269 20.22 16.81 -6.64
CA ASP A 269 19.06 16.95 -5.73
C ASP A 269 19.36 16.50 -4.29
N ALA A 270 20.63 16.27 -3.93
CA ALA A 270 20.98 15.87 -2.56
C ALA A 270 20.76 17.03 -1.57
N PRO A 271 20.04 16.84 -0.44
CA PRO A 271 19.81 17.89 0.54
C PRO A 271 21.13 18.45 1.07
N GLU A 272 21.25 19.78 1.13
CA GLU A 272 22.44 20.42 1.69
C GLU A 272 22.57 20.09 3.19
N GLY A 273 23.78 19.72 3.60
CA GLY A 273 24.08 19.44 5.00
C GLY A 273 23.58 18.09 5.53
N LEU A 274 23.11 17.18 4.67
CA LEU A 274 22.80 15.80 5.08
C LEU A 274 24.06 15.13 5.66
N ARG A 275 23.94 14.59 6.87
CA ARG A 275 24.97 13.77 7.51
C ARG A 275 24.36 12.74 8.44
N PHE A 276 25.03 11.60 8.54
CA PHE A 276 24.73 10.63 9.57
C PHE A 276 25.35 11.10 10.89
N ILE A 277 24.55 11.15 11.96
CA ILE A 277 24.95 11.56 13.31
C ILE A 277 25.28 10.34 14.18
N GLY A 278 24.54 9.25 14.01
CA GLY A 278 24.63 8.06 14.86
C GLY A 278 24.48 6.77 14.07
N ALA A 279 25.04 5.71 14.63
CA ALA A 279 24.84 4.36 14.15
C ALA A 279 24.67 3.43 15.35
N ARG A 280 23.70 2.53 15.31
CA ARG A 280 23.44 1.55 16.38
C ARG A 280 23.19 0.18 15.79
N LYS A 281 23.79 -0.85 16.39
CA LYS A 281 23.48 -2.24 16.06
C LYS A 281 22.28 -2.74 16.86
N LEU A 282 21.34 -3.38 16.18
CA LEU A 282 20.22 -4.07 16.81
C LEU A 282 20.58 -5.53 17.09
N ALA A 283 19.91 -6.13 18.07
CA ALA A 283 20.14 -7.52 18.48
C ALA A 283 19.95 -8.55 17.35
N ARG A 284 19.19 -8.20 16.30
CA ARG A 284 18.93 -9.04 15.12
C ARG A 284 19.96 -8.89 14.00
N GLY A 285 21.01 -8.09 14.20
CA GLY A 285 22.03 -7.81 13.19
C GLY A 285 21.71 -6.64 12.25
N SER A 286 20.47 -6.13 12.28
CA SER A 286 20.09 -4.88 11.60
C SER A 286 20.84 -3.68 12.19
N ILE A 287 21.05 -2.65 11.37
CA ILE A 287 21.72 -1.41 11.79
C ILE A 287 20.75 -0.24 11.65
N VAL A 288 20.66 0.58 12.69
CA VAL A 288 19.93 1.85 12.64
C VAL A 288 20.95 2.97 12.42
N LEU A 289 20.73 3.81 11.42
CA LEU A 289 21.50 5.02 11.18
C LEU A 289 20.62 6.24 11.51
N ASP A 290 21.14 7.13 12.36
CA ASP A 290 20.48 8.39 12.72
C ASP A 290 20.97 9.52 11.80
N LEU A 291 20.04 10.29 11.27
CA LEU A 291 20.27 11.44 10.39
C LEU A 291 20.00 12.76 11.10
N ASN A 292 20.54 13.84 10.54
CA ASN A 292 20.35 15.18 11.08
C ASN A 292 19.03 15.85 10.73
N SER A 293 18.31 15.36 9.72
CA SER A 293 17.03 15.93 9.29
C SER A 293 16.09 14.86 8.75
N MET A 294 14.78 15.12 8.83
CA MET A 294 13.75 14.26 8.23
C MET A 294 13.78 14.30 6.69
N GLU A 295 14.13 15.45 6.11
CA GLU A 295 14.28 15.60 4.66
C GLU A 295 15.36 14.65 4.10
N ALA A 296 16.42 14.42 4.87
CA ALA A 296 17.45 13.46 4.52
C ALA A 296 16.93 12.02 4.49
N THR A 297 16.09 11.64 5.45
CA THR A 297 15.45 10.32 5.48
C THR A 297 14.52 10.11 4.29
N ILE A 298 13.75 11.13 3.89
CA ILE A 298 12.81 11.04 2.77
C ILE A 298 13.54 10.95 1.42
N TRP A 299 14.73 11.56 1.32
CA TRP A 299 15.51 11.55 0.09
C TRP A 299 16.23 10.21 -0.17
N LEU A 300 16.65 9.51 0.89
CA LEU A 300 17.34 8.22 0.83
C LEU A 300 16.38 7.06 0.51
#